data_AF-A0AAW7V4M2-F1
#
_entry.id   AF-A0AAW7V4M2-F1
#
_cell.length_a   1.000
_cell.length_b   1.000
_cell.length_c   1.000
_cell.angle_alpha   90.00
_cell.angle_beta   90.00
_cell.angle_gamma   90.00
#
_symmetry.space_group_name_H-M   'P 1'
#
loop_
_entity.id
_entity.type
_entity.pdbx_description
1 polymer ?
#
loop_
_entity_poly.entity_id
_entity_poly.type
_entity_poly.pdbx_seq_one_letter_code
_entity_poly.pdbx_strand_id
1 'polypeptide(L)'
;SPANVTVSILSTEGDGTATEALLNTVRAVLNAEHTRPVADRLTVQSARIVTWRLNAKLYFYPGPESEPILAAAESSFRKWLAEQGLIG
;
A
#
# COMPACT_ATOMS: atom_id res chain seq x y z
N SER A 1 21.11 15.36 -11.78
CA SER A 1 21.80 14.05 -11.83
C SER A 1 21.01 13.17 -12.78
N PRO A 2 21.54 12.74 -13.94
CA PRO A 2 20.74 11.94 -14.88
C PRO A 2 20.62 10.49 -14.39
N ALA A 3 19.52 9.82 -14.76
CA ALA A 3 19.39 8.36 -14.76
C ALA A 3 19.39 7.65 -13.39
N ASN A 4 18.50 8.04 -12.47
CA ASN A 4 18.21 7.27 -11.24
C ASN A 4 16.75 6.81 -11.24
N VAL A 5 16.53 5.51 -11.19
CA VAL A 5 15.18 4.90 -11.11
C VAL A 5 14.99 4.38 -9.69
N THR A 6 13.97 4.86 -8.99
CA THR A 6 13.61 4.36 -7.65
C THR A 6 12.30 3.59 -7.75
N VAL A 7 12.34 2.32 -7.35
CA VAL A 7 11.17 1.44 -7.26
C VAL A 7 10.87 1.22 -5.78
N SER A 8 9.69 1.64 -5.35
CA SER A 8 9.20 1.41 -3.99
C SER A 8 8.26 0.22 -4.00
N ILE A 9 8.43 -0.71 -3.05
CA ILE A 9 7.63 -1.93 -2.96
C ILE A 9 6.81 -1.89 -1.68
N LEU A 10 5.51 -2.14 -1.83
CA LEU A 10 4.57 -2.33 -0.74
C LEU A 10 4.18 -3.81 -0.73
N SER A 11 4.42 -4.48 0.38
CA SER A 11 3.98 -5.86 0.57
C SER A 11 2.46 -5.90 0.78
N THR A 12 1.81 -6.98 0.35
CA THR A 12 0.42 -7.28 0.73
C THR A 12 0.33 -8.07 2.04
N GLU A 13 1.48 -8.50 2.56
CA GLU A 13 1.59 -9.25 3.81
C GLU A 13 1.93 -8.32 4.98
N GLY A 14 1.46 -8.69 6.17
CA GLY A 14 1.78 -7.98 7.41
C GLY A 14 1.29 -6.53 7.41
N ASP A 15 2.18 -5.61 7.80
CA ASP A 15 1.93 -4.16 7.85
C ASP A 15 2.25 -3.41 6.54
N GLY A 16 2.58 -4.17 5.48
CA GLY A 16 2.99 -3.64 4.18
C GLY A 16 4.49 -3.50 3.99
N THR A 17 5.31 -3.75 5.02
CA THR A 17 6.77 -3.69 4.89
C THR A 17 7.29 -4.79 3.97
N ALA A 18 8.07 -4.42 2.96
CA ALA A 18 8.70 -5.39 2.06
C ALA A 18 9.93 -6.02 2.71
N THR A 19 9.95 -7.36 2.77
CA THR A 19 11.09 -8.12 3.31
C THR A 19 12.30 -8.06 2.38
N GLU A 20 13.51 -8.25 2.92
CA GLU A 20 14.72 -8.28 2.10
C GLU A 20 14.67 -9.35 1.00
N ALA A 21 14.03 -10.49 1.28
CA ALA A 21 13.81 -11.55 0.29
C ALA A 21 12.98 -11.03 -0.90
N LEU A 22 11.86 -10.34 -0.63
CA LEU A 22 11.02 -9.74 -1.68
C LEU A 22 11.77 -8.66 -2.47
N LEU A 23 12.49 -7.78 -1.77
CA LEU A 23 13.31 -6.74 -2.40
C LEU A 23 14.37 -7.34 -3.32
N ASN A 24 15.04 -8.42 -2.89
CA ASN A 24 16.08 -9.09 -3.66
C ASN A 24 15.51 -9.82 -4.89
N THR A 25 14.34 -10.45 -4.77
CA THR A 25 13.65 -11.04 -5.93
C THR A 25 13.32 -9.98 -6.98
N VAL A 26 12.76 -8.83 -6.56
CA VAL A 26 12.46 -7.74 -7.51
C VAL A 26 13.73 -7.12 -8.09
N ARG A 27 14.78 -6.92 -7.28
CA ARG A 27 16.10 -6.48 -7.79
C ARG A 27 16.64 -7.43 -8.85
N ALA A 28 16.58 -8.75 -8.63
CA ALA A 28 17.07 -9.74 -9.58
C ALA A 28 16.31 -9.67 -10.92
N VAL A 29 14.99 -9.54 -10.88
CA VAL A 29 14.15 -9.39 -12.09
C VAL A 29 14.49 -8.09 -12.83
N LEU A 30 14.61 -6.97 -12.13
CA LEU A 30 14.90 -5.65 -12.72
C LEU A 30 16.39 -5.44 -13.08
N ASN A 31 17.28 -6.34 -12.65
CA ASN A 31 18.69 -6.37 -13.02
C ASN A 31 18.96 -7.31 -14.20
N ALA A 32 18.06 -8.24 -14.53
CA ALA A 32 18.22 -9.09 -15.70
C ALA A 32 18.27 -8.23 -16.97
N GLU A 33 19.32 -8.40 -17.78
CA GLU A 33 19.83 -7.52 -18.83
C GLU A 33 18.86 -7.04 -19.94
N HIS A 34 17.58 -7.39 -19.90
CA HIS A 34 16.62 -7.11 -20.98
C HIS A 34 15.76 -5.84 -20.79
N THR A 35 16.01 -5.04 -19.75
CA THR A 35 15.19 -3.85 -19.42
C THR A 35 15.99 -2.56 -19.21
N ARG A 36 17.24 -2.44 -19.70
CA ARG A 36 18.01 -1.19 -19.52
C ARG A 36 18.61 -0.63 -20.81
N PRO A 37 18.33 0.64 -21.14
CA PRO A 37 19.28 1.50 -21.83
C PRO A 37 20.35 1.99 -20.81
N VAL A 38 21.44 1.22 -20.70
CA VAL A 38 22.84 1.53 -20.28
C VAL A 38 23.18 2.47 -19.09
N ALA A 39 22.34 3.42 -18.64
CA ALA A 39 22.74 4.48 -17.70
C ALA A 39 21.96 4.58 -16.38
N ASP A 40 20.87 3.83 -16.18
CA ASP A 40 20.03 3.98 -14.99
C ASP A 40 20.56 3.23 -13.75
N ARG A 41 20.78 3.97 -12.65
CA ARG A 41 21.01 3.41 -11.31
C ARG A 41 19.66 3.06 -10.68
N LEU A 42 19.39 1.77 -10.54
CA LEU A 42 18.18 1.24 -9.93
C LEU A 42 18.33 1.18 -8.41
N THR A 43 17.41 1.83 -7.69
CA THR A 43 17.22 1.66 -6.25
C THR A 43 15.88 0.97 -6.02
N VAL A 44 15.91 -0.20 -5.37
CA VAL A 44 14.69 -0.91 -4.94
C VAL A 44 14.63 -0.85 -3.43
N GLN A 45 13.53 -0.30 -2.89
CA GLN A 45 13.35 -0.08 -1.45
C GLN A 45 11.92 -0.41 -1.00
N SER A 46 11.73 -0.69 0.28
CA SER A 46 10.39 -0.79 0.86
C SER A 46 9.72 0.58 0.88
N ALA A 47 8.42 0.62 0.64
CA ALA A 47 7.60 1.78 0.92
C ALA A 47 7.65 2.11 2.41
N ARG A 48 7.57 3.39 2.74
CA ARG A 48 7.47 3.85 4.13
C ARG A 48 6.05 3.62 4.63
N ILE A 49 5.89 2.80 5.66
CA ILE A 49 4.59 2.56 6.29
C ILE A 49 4.23 3.74 7.20
N VAL A 50 3.08 4.35 6.94
CA VAL A 50 2.52 5.41 7.78
C VAL A 50 1.34 4.82 8.54
N THR A 51 1.54 4.52 9.81
CA THR A 51 0.47 4.02 10.68
C THR A 51 -0.49 5.15 11.04
N TRP A 52 -1.78 4.95 10.79
CA TRP A 52 -2.84 5.91 11.14
C TRP A 52 -3.97 5.21 11.90
N ARG A 53 -4.79 6.01 12.60
CA ARG A 53 -6.00 5.56 13.28
C ARG A 53 -7.14 6.52 12.95
N LEU A 54 -8.32 5.97 12.66
CA LEU A 54 -9.54 6.74 12.47
C LEU A 54 -10.41 6.62 13.71
N ASN A 55 -10.82 7.76 14.27
CA ASN A 55 -11.85 7.85 15.28
C ASN A 55 -12.98 8.72 14.72
N ALA A 56 -14.13 8.10 14.44
CA ALA A 56 -15.27 8.76 13.83
C ALA A 56 -16.50 8.62 14.74
N LYS A 57 -17.24 9.72 14.91
CA LYS A 57 -18.52 9.75 15.61
C LYS A 57 -19.64 9.93 14.61
N LEU A 58 -20.52 8.95 14.53
CA LEU A 58 -21.65 8.95 13.60
C LEU A 58 -22.91 9.44 14.34
N TYR A 59 -23.68 10.28 13.67
CA TYR A 59 -24.96 10.80 14.17
C TYR A 59 -26.07 10.24 13.29
N PHE A 60 -27.07 9.63 13.93
CA PHE A 60 -28.21 9.01 13.25
C PHE A 60 -29.51 9.63 13.75
N TYR A 61 -30.56 9.52 12.93
CA TYR A 61 -31.90 9.80 13.41
C TYR A 61 -32.32 8.76 14.47
N PRO A 62 -33.19 9.12 15.43
CA PRO A 62 -33.65 8.18 16.44
C PRO A 62 -34.36 6.99 15.81
N GLY A 63 -33.91 5.77 16.08
CA GLY A 63 -34.51 4.55 15.56
C GLY A 63 -33.75 3.28 15.96
N PRO A 64 -34.38 2.11 15.85
CA PRO A 64 -33.77 0.82 16.21
C PRO A 64 -32.65 0.39 15.24
N GLU A 65 -32.52 1.05 14.08
CA GLU A 65 -31.62 0.65 12.99
C GLU A 65 -30.16 1.11 13.17
N SER A 66 -29.78 1.62 14.34
CA SER A 66 -28.43 2.13 14.58
C SER A 66 -27.32 1.08 14.40
N GLU A 67 -27.52 -0.16 14.86
CA GLU A 67 -26.55 -1.25 14.73
C GLU A 67 -26.32 -1.69 13.26
N PRO A 68 -27.35 -1.97 12.45
CA PRO A 68 -27.18 -2.25 11.02
C PRO A 68 -26.44 -1.16 10.26
N ILE A 69 -26.73 0.11 10.57
CA ILE A 69 -26.09 1.25 9.90
C ILE A 69 -24.60 1.31 10.25
N LEU A 70 -24.23 1.08 11.51
CA LEU A 70 -22.82 1.01 11.93
C LEU A 70 -22.08 -0.12 11.21
N ALA A 71 -22.67 -1.31 11.13
CA ALA A 71 -22.07 -2.44 10.42
C ALA A 71 -21.89 -2.16 8.92
N ALA A 72 -22.87 -1.51 8.28
CA ALA A 72 -22.79 -1.13 6.87
C ALA A 72 -21.70 -0.06 6.61
N ALA A 73 -21.57 0.92 7.51
CA ALA A 73 -20.53 1.94 7.44
C ALA A 73 -19.13 1.32 7.57
N GLU A 74 -18.95 0.42 8.54
CA GLU A 74 -17.68 -0.29 8.73
C GLU A 74 -17.33 -1.17 7.52
N SER A 75 -18.29 -1.91 6.98
CA SER A 75 -18.11 -2.74 5.79
C SER A 75 -17.70 -1.91 4.56
N SER A 76 -18.39 -0.79 4.33
CA SER A 76 -18.07 0.13 3.23
C SER A 76 -16.68 0.73 3.38
N PHE A 77 -16.30 1.10 4.60
CA PHE A 77 -14.96 1.62 4.89
C PHE A 77 -13.87 0.58 4.65
N ARG A 78 -14.06 -0.67 5.11
CA ARG A 78 -13.12 -1.77 4.87
C ARG A 78 -12.95 -2.05 3.38
N LYS A 79 -14.04 -2.01 2.62
CA LYS A 79 -13.99 -2.19 1.16
C LYS A 79 -13.16 -1.08 0.50
N TRP A 80 -13.44 0.18 0.84
CA TRP A 80 -12.68 1.31 0.31
C TRP A 80 -11.18 1.20 0.68
N LEU A 81 -10.84 0.82 1.91
CA LEU A 81 -9.45 0.61 2.32
C LEU A 81 -8.71 -0.44 1.49
N ALA A 82 -9.39 -1.54 1.15
CA ALA A 82 -8.79 -2.58 0.30
C ALA A 82 -8.46 -2.07 -1.11
N GLU A 83 -9.21 -1.08 -1.62
CA GLU A 83 -8.96 -0.44 -2.92
C GLU A 83 -7.84 0.61 -2.86
N GLN A 84 -7.60 1.22 -1.69
CA GLN A 84 -6.57 2.26 -1.51
C GLN A 84 -5.19 1.73 -1.13
N GLY A 85 -5.01 0.41 -0.95
CA GLY A 85 -3.75 -0.23 -0.57
C GLY A 85 -2.65 -0.22 -1.65
N LEU A 86 -2.65 0.78 -2.53
CA LEU A 86 -1.69 0.95 -3.62
C LEU A 86 -0.68 2.04 -3.24
N ILE A 87 0.50 1.98 -3.87
CA ILE A 87 1.45 3.10 -3.85
C ILE A 87 0.91 4.13 -4.85
N GLY A 88 0.66 5.36 -4.37
CA GLY A 88 0.18 6.47 -5.19
C GLY A 88 1.17 6.96 -6.24
#